data_AF-A0A5T9SFT1-F1
#
_entry.id   AF-A0A5T9SFT1-F1
#
_cell.length_a   1.000
_cell.length_b   1.000
_cell.length_c   1.000
_cell.angle_alpha   90.00
_cell.angle_beta   90.00
_cell.angle_gamma   90.00
#
_symmetry.space_group_name_H-M   'P 1'
#
loop_
_entity.id
_entity.type
_entity.pdbx_description
1 polymer ?
#
loop_
_entity_poly.entity_id
_entity_poly.type
_entity_poly.pdbx_seq_one_letter_code
_entity_poly.pdbx_strand_id
1 'polypeptide(L)'
;MNIKTVEDLFIHLLSDTYSAEKQLTKALPKLARATSNEKLSQAFQSHLEETQGQIERIDQIVESESGIKLKRMKCVAMEGLIEEANEVIESTEKNEVRDAALIAAAQKVEHYEIASYGTLATLAEQLGYNKALKLLKETLDEEKQTDLKLTDLAVSNVNKSAERKSK
;
A
#
# COMPACT_ATOMS: atom_id res chain seq x y z
N MET A 1 -10.40 -5.72 -19.52
CA MET A 1 -11.55 -5.27 -18.70
C MET A 1 -12.81 -5.24 -19.55
N ASN A 2 -13.97 -5.60 -18.99
CA ASN A 2 -15.28 -5.35 -19.59
C ASN A 2 -16.19 -4.81 -18.48
N ILE A 3 -16.33 -3.48 -18.39
CA ILE A 3 -17.00 -2.76 -17.31
C ILE A 3 -18.20 -2.04 -17.92
N LYS A 4 -19.42 -2.37 -17.48
CA LYS A 4 -20.66 -1.81 -18.04
C LYS A 4 -21.46 -1.02 -17.02
N THR A 5 -21.22 -1.25 -15.73
CA THR A 5 -21.91 -0.61 -14.62
C THR A 5 -20.93 -0.09 -13.58
N VAL A 6 -21.40 0.78 -12.68
CA VAL A 6 -20.62 1.24 -11.51
C VAL A 6 -20.28 0.07 -10.60
N GLU A 7 -21.17 -0.90 -10.48
CA GLU A 7 -20.94 -2.16 -9.76
C GLU A 7 -19.78 -2.96 -10.37
N ASP A 8 -19.75 -3.11 -11.71
CA ASP A 8 -18.66 -3.79 -12.39
C ASP A 8 -17.31 -3.10 -12.15
N LEU A 9 -17.32 -1.77 -12.10
CA LEU A 9 -16.14 -0.95 -11.81
C LEU A 9 -15.67 -1.17 -10.37
N PHE A 10 -16.59 -1.09 -9.41
CA PHE A 10 -16.29 -1.33 -7.99
C PHE A 10 -15.68 -2.72 -7.78
N ILE A 11 -16.30 -3.77 -8.32
CA ILE A 11 -15.79 -5.15 -8.22
C ILE A 11 -14.42 -5.27 -8.88
N HIS A 12 -14.22 -4.62 -10.05
CA HIS A 12 -12.93 -4.65 -10.73
C HIS A 12 -11.83 -4.01 -9.89
N LEU A 13 -12.06 -2.80 -9.39
CA LEU A 13 -11.09 -2.06 -8.58
C LEU A 13 -10.82 -2.76 -7.24
N LEU A 14 -11.85 -3.29 -6.57
CA LEU A 14 -11.68 -4.03 -5.31
C LEU A 14 -10.84 -5.29 -5.53
N SER A 15 -11.03 -5.97 -6.68
CA SER A 15 -10.22 -7.14 -7.05
C SER A 15 -8.76 -6.78 -7.37
N ASP A 16 -8.55 -5.61 -7.98
CA ASP A 16 -7.22 -5.07 -8.28
C ASP A 16 -6.49 -4.70 -6.99
N THR A 17 -7.13 -3.93 -6.10
CA THR A 17 -6.61 -3.60 -4.76
C THR A 17 -6.33 -4.85 -3.94
N TYR A 18 -7.23 -5.83 -3.91
CA TYR A 18 -6.97 -7.12 -3.24
C TYR A 18 -5.74 -7.84 -3.80
N SER A 19 -5.48 -7.73 -5.10
CA SER A 19 -4.24 -8.24 -5.69
C SER A 19 -3.02 -7.40 -5.28
N ALA A 20 -3.16 -6.09 -5.11
CA ALA A 20 -2.10 -5.21 -4.66
C ALA A 20 -1.64 -5.57 -3.25
N GLU A 21 -2.59 -5.65 -2.30
CA GLU A 21 -2.34 -6.03 -0.90
C GLU A 21 -1.58 -7.37 -0.76
N LYS A 22 -2.02 -8.39 -1.50
CA LYS A 22 -1.37 -9.71 -1.49
C LYS A 22 0.03 -9.72 -2.13
N GLN A 23 0.33 -8.77 -3.00
CA GLN A 23 1.69 -8.59 -3.51
C GLN A 23 2.53 -7.85 -2.47
N LEU A 24 1.97 -6.83 -1.83
CA LEU A 24 2.63 -6.01 -0.82
C LEU A 24 3.04 -6.82 0.42
N THR A 25 2.18 -7.70 0.93
CA THR A 25 2.51 -8.64 2.02
C THR A 25 3.75 -9.52 1.74
N LYS A 26 4.05 -9.78 0.47
CA LYS A 26 5.26 -10.53 0.07
C LYS A 26 6.49 -9.63 -0.05
N ALA A 27 6.30 -8.37 -0.41
CA ALA A 27 7.36 -7.39 -0.58
C ALA A 27 7.87 -6.84 0.77
N LEU A 28 6.96 -6.52 1.70
CA LEU A 28 7.28 -5.88 2.98
C LEU A 28 8.35 -6.62 3.81
N PRO A 29 8.35 -7.98 3.93
CA PRO A 29 9.44 -8.68 4.60
C PRO A 29 10.83 -8.45 3.97
N LYS A 30 10.89 -8.29 2.64
CA LYS A 30 12.14 -8.00 1.93
C LYS A 30 12.60 -6.57 2.23
N LEU A 31 11.69 -5.60 2.19
CA LEU A 31 11.97 -4.18 2.51
C LEU A 31 12.47 -4.02 3.95
N ALA A 32 11.81 -4.67 4.91
CA ALA A 32 12.22 -4.66 6.32
C ALA A 32 13.66 -5.14 6.54
N ARG A 33 14.13 -6.13 5.76
CA ARG A 33 15.52 -6.64 5.83
C ARG A 33 16.53 -5.78 5.04
N ALA A 34 16.05 -5.02 4.06
CA ALA A 34 16.91 -4.28 3.14
C ALA A 34 17.48 -3.00 3.74
N THR A 35 16.79 -2.40 4.71
CA THR A 35 17.19 -1.17 5.41
C THR A 35 18.19 -1.44 6.55
N SER A 36 19.10 -0.49 6.78
CA SER A 36 20.00 -0.46 7.96
C SER A 36 19.37 0.21 9.18
N ASN A 37 18.27 0.93 9.00
CA ASN A 37 17.61 1.70 10.04
C ASN A 37 16.56 0.84 10.76
N GLU A 38 16.76 0.61 12.05
CA GLU A 38 15.86 -0.22 12.87
C GLU A 38 14.42 0.32 12.90
N LYS A 39 14.24 1.65 12.93
CA LYS A 39 12.90 2.27 12.92
C LYS A 39 12.19 2.07 11.60
N LEU A 40 12.91 2.18 10.48
CA LEU A 40 12.35 1.90 9.15
C LEU A 40 12.02 0.41 8.98
N SER A 41 12.88 -0.48 9.50
CA SER A 41 12.62 -1.92 9.51
C SER A 41 11.35 -2.26 10.28
N GLN A 42 11.16 -1.64 11.46
CA GLN A 42 9.96 -1.79 12.28
C GLN A 42 8.72 -1.23 11.57
N ALA A 43 8.83 -0.07 10.91
CA ALA A 43 7.72 0.50 10.15
C ALA A 43 7.23 -0.46 9.04
N PHE A 44 8.13 -1.10 8.30
CA PHE A 44 7.73 -2.12 7.31
C PHE A 44 7.10 -3.37 7.93
N GLN A 45 7.53 -3.78 9.13
CA GLN A 45 6.92 -4.91 9.85
C GLN A 45 5.53 -4.56 10.36
N SER A 46 5.35 -3.38 10.95
CA SER A 46 4.04 -2.90 11.36
C SER A 46 3.10 -2.73 10.18
N HIS A 47 3.58 -2.19 9.05
CA HIS A 47 2.79 -2.10 7.84
C HIS A 47 2.36 -3.52 7.38
N LEU A 48 3.24 -4.52 7.42
CA LEU A 48 2.88 -5.89 7.04
C LEU A 48 1.73 -6.49 7.88
N GLU A 49 1.67 -6.17 9.17
CA GLU A 49 0.57 -6.58 10.05
C GLU A 49 -0.73 -5.84 9.69
N GLU A 50 -0.64 -4.53 9.42
CA GLU A 50 -1.75 -3.69 8.97
C GLU A 50 -2.34 -4.19 7.65
N THR A 51 -1.49 -4.45 6.64
CA THR A 51 -1.83 -5.03 5.33
C THR A 51 -2.56 -6.37 5.44
N GLN A 52 -2.19 -7.22 6.39
CA GLN A 52 -2.93 -8.47 6.64
C GLN A 52 -4.35 -8.20 7.16
N GLY A 53 -4.50 -7.24 8.07
CA GLY A 53 -5.82 -6.80 8.53
C GLY A 53 -6.65 -6.16 7.41
N GLN A 54 -6.03 -5.40 6.51
CA GLN A 54 -6.69 -4.79 5.34
C GLN A 54 -7.23 -5.85 4.37
N ILE A 55 -6.47 -6.94 4.13
CA ILE A 55 -6.94 -8.10 3.35
C ILE A 55 -8.19 -8.71 4.00
N GLU A 56 -8.18 -8.91 5.32
CA GLU A 56 -9.35 -9.42 6.05
C GLU A 56 -10.56 -8.47 5.95
N ARG A 57 -10.33 -7.14 5.95
CA ARG A 57 -11.42 -6.17 5.70
C ARG A 57 -12.00 -6.29 4.30
N ILE A 58 -11.17 -6.53 3.29
CA ILE A 58 -11.67 -6.80 1.93
C ILE A 58 -12.53 -8.06 1.90
N ASP A 59 -12.14 -9.13 2.59
CA ASP A 59 -12.95 -10.34 2.70
C ASP A 59 -14.31 -10.03 3.37
N GLN A 60 -14.33 -9.22 4.43
CA GLN A 60 -15.57 -8.77 5.07
C GLN A 60 -16.44 -7.88 4.17
N ILE A 61 -15.84 -7.08 3.28
CA ILE A 61 -16.56 -6.28 2.28
C ILE A 61 -17.27 -7.20 1.30
N VAL A 62 -16.58 -8.23 0.80
CA VAL A 62 -17.15 -9.22 -0.12
C VAL A 62 -18.31 -9.96 0.52
N GLU A 63 -18.20 -10.31 1.80
CA GLU A 63 -19.28 -10.97 2.56
C GLU A 63 -20.46 -10.05 2.86
N SER A 64 -20.25 -8.71 2.87
CA SER A 64 -21.29 -7.75 3.23
C SER A 64 -22.37 -7.57 2.17
N GLU A 65 -22.07 -7.85 0.90
CA GLU A 65 -23.01 -7.66 -0.21
C GLU A 65 -23.00 -8.86 -1.16
N SER A 66 -24.17 -9.47 -1.38
CA SER A 66 -24.29 -10.69 -2.21
C SER A 66 -23.85 -10.53 -3.68
N GLY A 67 -23.80 -9.29 -4.19
CA GLY A 67 -23.37 -8.96 -5.55
C GLY A 67 -21.85 -8.88 -5.74
N ILE A 68 -21.09 -8.72 -4.66
CA ILE A 68 -19.63 -8.55 -4.74
C ILE A 68 -18.96 -9.92 -4.86
N LYS A 69 -18.19 -10.11 -5.94
CA LYS A 69 -17.34 -11.29 -6.12
C LYS A 69 -15.99 -10.90 -6.69
N LEU A 70 -14.92 -11.16 -5.93
CA LEU A 70 -13.57 -10.88 -6.39
C LEU A 70 -13.23 -11.69 -7.62
N LYS A 71 -12.63 -11.02 -8.61
CA LYS A 71 -12.13 -11.63 -9.84
C LYS A 71 -10.64 -11.90 -9.65
N ARG A 72 -10.19 -13.10 -10.01
CA ARG A 72 -8.75 -13.41 -10.02
C ARG A 72 -8.05 -12.57 -11.08
N MET A 73 -7.20 -11.66 -10.65
CA MET A 73 -6.35 -10.85 -11.52
C MET A 73 -5.03 -10.53 -10.83
N LYS A 74 -4.14 -9.86 -11.56
CA LYS A 74 -2.89 -9.31 -11.04
C LYS A 74 -2.93 -7.80 -11.21
N CYS A 75 -2.71 -7.08 -10.13
CA CYS A 75 -2.51 -5.64 -10.17
C CYS A 75 -1.11 -5.35 -10.72
N VAL A 76 -1.04 -4.87 -11.96
CA VAL A 76 0.20 -4.54 -12.66
C VAL A 76 0.83 -3.26 -12.11
N ALA A 77 0.01 -2.32 -11.62
CA ALA A 77 0.51 -1.08 -11.02
C ALA A 77 1.33 -1.38 -9.75
N MET A 78 0.77 -2.17 -8.84
CA MET A 78 1.48 -2.56 -7.61
C MET A 78 2.72 -3.41 -7.90
N GLU A 79 2.67 -4.29 -8.92
CA GLU A 79 3.87 -5.01 -9.36
C GLU A 79 5.00 -4.04 -9.73
N GLY A 80 4.73 -3.05 -10.58
CA GLY A 80 5.73 -2.07 -10.99
C GLY A 80 6.29 -1.24 -9.82
N LEU A 81 5.44 -0.86 -8.86
CA LEU A 81 5.88 -0.14 -7.66
C LEU A 81 6.79 -1.00 -6.76
N ILE A 82 6.47 -2.29 -6.62
CA ILE A 82 7.30 -3.25 -5.89
C ILE A 82 8.62 -3.50 -6.63
N GLU A 83 8.60 -3.58 -7.97
CA GLU A 83 9.81 -3.67 -8.79
C GLU A 83 10.70 -2.45 -8.62
N GLU A 84 10.14 -1.23 -8.58
CA GLU A 84 10.89 -0.02 -8.29
C GLU A 84 11.59 -0.10 -6.91
N ALA A 85 10.87 -0.52 -5.87
CA ALA A 85 11.44 -0.70 -4.54
C ALA A 85 12.55 -1.78 -4.52
N ASN A 86 12.42 -2.82 -5.35
CA ASN A 86 13.45 -3.86 -5.49
C ASN A 86 14.70 -3.33 -6.21
N GLU A 87 14.54 -2.53 -7.26
CA GLU A 87 15.64 -1.91 -7.99
C GLU A 87 16.45 -0.99 -7.06
N VAL A 88 15.80 -0.28 -6.14
CA VAL A 88 16.49 0.49 -5.08
C VAL A 88 17.42 -0.41 -4.26
N ILE A 89 16.96 -1.59 -3.83
CA ILE A 89 17.77 -2.51 -3.02
C ILE A 89 19.01 -2.98 -3.80
N GLU A 90 18.85 -3.24 -5.09
CA GLU A 90 19.89 -3.75 -5.98
C GLU A 90 20.90 -2.66 -6.38
N SER A 91 20.44 -1.41 -6.48
CA SER A 91 21.22 -0.28 -7.02
C SER A 91 21.91 0.58 -5.96
N THR A 92 21.71 0.28 -4.67
CA THR A 92 22.26 1.06 -3.56
C THR A 92 22.99 0.18 -2.56
N GLU A 93 23.93 0.72 -1.80
CA GLU A 93 24.49 0.04 -0.64
C GLU A 93 23.56 0.14 0.58
N LYS A 94 23.69 -0.76 1.56
CA LYS A 94 22.84 -0.77 2.76
C LYS A 94 23.23 0.37 3.72
N ASN A 95 22.81 1.59 3.41
CA ASN A 95 23.12 2.82 4.15
C ASN A 95 21.95 3.83 4.09
N GLU A 96 22.19 5.08 4.53
CA GLU A 96 21.13 6.09 4.60
C GLU A 96 20.59 6.51 3.24
N VAL A 97 21.37 6.41 2.16
CA VAL A 97 20.90 6.70 0.80
C VAL A 97 19.88 5.66 0.35
N ARG A 98 20.14 4.38 0.64
CA ARG A 98 19.15 3.32 0.42
C ARG A 98 17.90 3.57 1.25
N ASP A 99 18.06 3.88 2.53
CA ASP A 99 16.91 4.11 3.41
C ASP A 99 16.04 5.25 2.88
N ALA A 100 16.64 6.30 2.29
CA ALA A 100 15.90 7.43 1.70
C ALA A 100 15.09 6.98 0.49
N ALA A 101 15.74 6.23 -0.41
CA ALA A 101 15.12 5.71 -1.61
C ALA A 101 14.03 4.67 -1.31
N LEU A 102 14.22 3.83 -0.29
CA LEU A 102 13.21 2.87 0.17
C LEU A 102 12.00 3.57 0.77
N ILE A 103 12.18 4.64 1.56
CA ILE A 103 11.05 5.44 2.04
C ILE A 103 10.31 6.06 0.86
N ALA A 104 11.02 6.68 -0.10
CA ALA A 104 10.39 7.27 -1.27
C ALA A 104 9.59 6.24 -2.10
N ALA A 105 10.14 5.04 -2.31
CA ALA A 105 9.44 3.96 -3.01
C ALA A 105 8.20 3.47 -2.22
N ALA A 106 8.31 3.34 -0.89
CA ALA A 106 7.19 2.98 -0.03
C ALA A 106 6.08 4.04 -0.07
N GLN A 107 6.42 5.34 -0.02
CA GLN A 107 5.40 6.40 -0.14
C GLN A 107 4.67 6.35 -1.49
N LYS A 108 5.33 5.96 -2.58
CA LYS A 108 4.63 5.74 -3.87
C LYS A 108 3.61 4.62 -3.79
N VAL A 109 3.90 3.55 -3.04
CA VAL A 109 2.95 2.47 -2.73
C VAL A 109 1.77 3.03 -1.93
N GLU A 110 2.02 3.73 -0.83
CA GLU A 110 0.96 4.33 -0.01
C GLU A 110 0.05 5.27 -0.84
N HIS A 111 0.64 6.11 -1.68
CA HIS A 111 -0.13 7.05 -2.51
C HIS A 111 -1.01 6.33 -3.54
N TYR A 112 -0.55 5.20 -4.08
CA TYR A 112 -1.38 4.35 -4.95
C TYR A 112 -2.55 3.75 -4.16
N GLU A 113 -2.32 3.28 -2.92
CA GLU A 113 -3.36 2.70 -2.07
C GLU A 113 -4.35 3.75 -1.58
N ILE A 114 -3.89 4.93 -1.15
CA ILE A 114 -4.74 6.08 -0.79
C ILE A 114 -5.68 6.47 -1.95
N ALA A 115 -5.16 6.52 -3.17
CA ALA A 115 -5.99 6.82 -4.35
C ALA A 115 -7.01 5.69 -4.63
N SER A 116 -6.59 4.44 -4.46
CA SER A 116 -7.41 3.24 -4.67
C SER A 116 -8.55 3.16 -3.66
N TYR A 117 -8.26 3.24 -2.37
CA TYR A 117 -9.24 3.21 -1.29
C TYR A 117 -10.15 4.43 -1.28
N GLY A 118 -9.63 5.62 -1.60
CA GLY A 118 -10.46 6.82 -1.77
C GLY A 118 -11.51 6.67 -2.88
N THR A 119 -11.10 6.07 -4.00
CA THR A 119 -12.02 5.74 -5.11
C THR A 119 -13.03 4.69 -4.70
N LEU A 120 -12.60 3.59 -4.09
CA LEU A 120 -13.48 2.50 -3.65
C LEU A 120 -14.51 2.99 -2.62
N ALA A 121 -14.10 3.80 -1.64
CA ALA A 121 -15.01 4.37 -0.66
C ALA A 121 -16.09 5.24 -1.33
N THR A 122 -15.70 6.10 -2.29
CA THR A 122 -16.64 6.94 -3.04
C THR A 122 -17.65 6.10 -3.82
N LEU A 123 -17.19 5.03 -4.48
CA LEU A 123 -18.06 4.13 -5.24
C LEU A 123 -18.99 3.33 -4.30
N ALA A 124 -18.50 2.85 -3.17
CA ALA A 124 -19.31 2.17 -2.16
C ALA A 124 -20.43 3.07 -1.61
N GLU A 125 -20.13 4.36 -1.38
CA GLU A 125 -21.14 5.35 -0.98
C GLU A 125 -22.20 5.53 -2.07
N GLN A 126 -21.79 5.67 -3.33
CA GLN A 126 -22.70 5.81 -4.46
C GLN A 126 -23.62 4.59 -4.66
N LEU A 127 -23.10 3.38 -4.41
CA LEU A 127 -23.84 2.13 -4.53
C LEU A 127 -24.69 1.82 -3.29
N GLY A 128 -24.53 2.56 -2.20
CA GLY A 128 -25.25 2.35 -0.94
C GLY A 128 -24.68 1.23 -0.06
N TYR A 129 -23.46 0.79 -0.30
CA TYR A 129 -22.76 -0.26 0.45
C TYR A 129 -22.19 0.28 1.75
N ASN A 130 -23.07 0.61 2.70
CA ASN A 130 -22.73 1.33 3.92
C ASN A 130 -21.69 0.60 4.80
N LYS A 131 -21.77 -0.74 4.87
CA LYS A 131 -20.77 -1.52 5.62
C LYS A 131 -19.41 -1.48 4.90
N ALA A 132 -19.40 -1.63 3.58
CA ALA A 132 -18.17 -1.55 2.79
C ALA A 132 -17.53 -0.15 2.87
N LEU A 133 -18.32 0.92 2.77
CA LEU A 133 -17.88 2.30 2.92
C LEU A 133 -17.12 2.52 4.23
N LYS A 134 -17.65 2.02 5.34
CA LYS A 134 -17.01 2.14 6.65
C LYS A 134 -15.65 1.43 6.66
N LEU A 135 -15.61 0.17 6.22
CA LEU A 135 -14.37 -0.62 6.19
C LEU A 135 -13.31 -0.03 5.26
N LEU A 136 -13.71 0.46 4.08
CA LEU A 136 -12.80 1.11 3.13
C LEU A 136 -12.24 2.43 3.68
N LYS A 137 -13.04 3.19 4.45
CA LYS A 137 -12.57 4.40 5.12
C LYS A 137 -11.61 4.10 6.26
N GLU A 138 -11.82 3.01 7.01
CA GLU A 138 -10.87 2.55 8.04
C GLU A 138 -9.51 2.24 7.41
N THR A 139 -9.46 1.47 6.33
CA THR A 139 -8.20 1.22 5.60
C THR A 139 -7.59 2.49 5.04
N LEU A 140 -8.40 3.35 4.39
CA LEU A 140 -7.90 4.62 3.84
C LEU A 140 -7.23 5.50 4.90
N ASP A 141 -7.75 5.52 6.12
CA ASP A 141 -7.17 6.31 7.20
C ASP A 141 -5.88 5.68 7.73
N GLU A 142 -5.78 4.34 7.77
CA GLU A 142 -4.54 3.62 8.05
C GLU A 142 -3.43 3.95 7.04
N GLU A 143 -3.69 3.86 5.73
CA GLU A 143 -2.66 4.17 4.71
C GLU A 143 -2.16 5.62 4.81
N LYS A 144 -3.07 6.57 5.10
CA LYS A 144 -2.68 7.96 5.33
C LYS A 144 -1.79 8.09 6.56
N GLN A 145 -2.09 7.38 7.65
CA GLN A 145 -1.22 7.41 8.83
C GLN A 145 0.13 6.76 8.54
N THR A 146 0.16 5.70 7.73
CA THR A 146 1.40 5.04 7.32
C THR A 146 2.27 5.94 6.45
N ASP A 147 1.71 6.67 5.47
CA ASP A 147 2.43 7.69 4.71
C ASP A 147 2.97 8.84 5.59
N LEU A 148 2.18 9.31 6.57
CA LEU A 148 2.65 10.30 7.53
C LEU A 148 3.83 9.80 8.38
N LYS A 149 3.77 8.55 8.85
CA LYS A 149 4.90 7.91 9.58
C LYS A 149 6.14 7.82 8.69
N LEU A 150 5.98 7.47 7.41
CA LEU A 150 7.08 7.43 6.44
C LEU A 150 7.68 8.83 6.21
N THR A 151 6.84 9.85 6.10
CA THR A 151 7.28 11.25 6.02
C THR A 151 8.10 11.65 7.24
N ASP A 152 7.65 11.29 8.44
CA ASP A 152 8.40 11.55 9.67
C ASP A 152 9.76 10.83 9.67
N LEU A 153 9.85 9.60 9.18
CA LEU A 153 11.11 8.87 9.04
C LEU A 153 12.05 9.52 8.01
N ALA A 154 11.51 10.04 6.90
CA ALA A 154 12.27 10.76 5.89
C ALA A 154 12.92 12.04 6.48
N VAL A 155 12.13 12.80 7.25
CA VAL A 155 12.57 14.07 7.87
C VAL A 155 13.49 13.85 9.07
N SER A 156 13.22 12.84 9.90
CA SER A 156 13.82 12.72 11.24
C SER A 156 15.23 12.14 11.25
N ASN A 157 15.66 11.34 10.27
CA ASN A 157 16.98 10.70 10.36
C ASN A 157 17.66 10.35 9.04
N VAL A 158 16.90 10.12 7.98
CA VAL A 158 17.44 9.52 6.76
C VAL A 158 18.02 10.59 5.81
N ASN A 159 17.25 11.65 5.51
CA ASN A 159 17.71 12.66 4.55
C ASN A 159 18.80 13.59 5.12
N LYS A 160 18.73 13.96 6.41
CA LYS A 160 19.75 14.81 7.06
C LYS A 160 21.12 14.15 7.17
N SER A 161 21.17 12.82 7.22
CA SER A 161 22.42 12.03 7.29
C SER A 161 22.96 11.76 5.88
N ALA A 162 22.09 11.49 4.91
CA ALA A 162 22.46 11.33 3.50
C ALA A 162 23.11 12.59 2.90
N GLU A 163 22.57 13.79 3.20
CA GLU A 163 23.16 15.06 2.77
C GLU A 163 24.61 15.27 3.25
N ARG A 164 24.99 14.68 4.39
CA ARG A 164 26.34 14.86 4.96
C ARG A 164 27.40 13.94 4.35
N LYS A 165 27.02 12.81 3.75
CA LYS A 165 27.95 11.83 3.14
C LYS A 165 28.20 12.04 1.65
N SER A 166 27.46 12.94 0.99
CA SER A 166 27.65 13.30 -0.41
C SER A 166 28.71 14.41 -0.63
N LYS A 167 29.50 14.75 0.38
CA LYS A 167 30.66 15.65 0.32
C LYS A 167 31.93 14.88 0.64
#